data_AF-A0A6C0P329-F1
#
_entry.id   AF-A0A6C0P329-F1
#
_cell.length_a   1.000
_cell.length_b   1.000
_cell.length_c   1.000
_cell.angle_alpha   90.00
_cell.angle_beta   90.00
_cell.angle_gamma   90.00
#
_symmetry.space_group_name_H-M   'P 1'
#
loop_
_entity.id
_entity.type
_entity.pdbx_description
1 polymer ?
#
loop_
_entity_poly.entity_id
_entity_poly.type
_entity_poly.pdbx_seq_one_letter_code
_entity_poly.pdbx_strand_id
1 'polypeptide(L)' 'MDNTISVIVYEKSEDGSLRAIDERTWTTAMVVSLEHVNYITIGNQEYKTLEGRLNLDTGMLEILVVAMRNE' A
#
# COMPACT_ATOMS: atom_id res chain seq x y z
N MET A 1 23.87 -2.46 -2.43
CA MET A 1 22.71 -2.64 -3.32
C MET A 1 21.50 -2.64 -2.41
N ASP A 2 20.72 -1.58 -2.43
CA ASP A 2 19.47 -1.56 -1.66
C ASP A 2 18.53 -2.56 -2.32
N ASN A 3 18.08 -3.56 -1.56
CA ASN A 3 17.07 -4.48 -2.04
C ASN A 3 15.76 -3.70 -2.17
N THR A 4 15.20 -3.73 -3.37
CA THR A 4 13.97 -3.01 -3.70
C THR A 4 12.84 -3.98 -4.03
N ILE A 5 11.62 -3.61 -3.69
CA ILE A 5 10.41 -4.41 -3.88
C ILE A 5 9.41 -3.61 -4.71
N SER A 6 8.82 -4.22 -5.73
CA SER A 6 7.73 -3.59 -6.49
C SER A 6 6.45 -3.63 -5.67
N VAL A 7 5.86 -2.47 -5.43
CA VAL A 7 4.67 -2.31 -4.58
C VAL A 7 3.55 -1.67 -5.39
N ILE A 8 2.34 -2.22 -5.26
CA ILE A 8 1.10 -1.60 -5.73
C ILE A 8 0.17 -1.38 -4.54
N VAL A 9 -0.42 -0.20 -4.47
CA VAL A 9 -1.38 0.16 -3.42
C VAL A 9 -2.77 0.20 -4.02
N TYR A 10 -3.67 -0.58 -3.43
CA TYR A 10 -5.08 -0.62 -3.76
C TYR A 10 -5.90 0.08 -2.69
N GLU A 11 -6.70 1.06 -3.08
CA GLU A 11 -7.78 1.57 -2.26
C GLU A 11 -8.99 0.64 -2.36
N LYS A 12 -9.53 0.24 -1.21
CA LYS A 12 -10.84 -0.38 -1.10
C LYS A 12 -11.90 0.71 -0.97
N SER A 13 -12.73 0.82 -1.99
CA SER A 13 -13.91 1.70 -1.98
C SER A 13 -14.98 1.18 -1.01
N GLU A 14 -15.95 2.03 -0.68
CA GLU A 14 -17.09 1.66 0.19
C GLU A 14 -17.97 0.54 -0.39
N ASP A 15 -18.04 0.43 -1.72
CA ASP A 15 -18.76 -0.64 -2.43
C ASP A 15 -17.97 -1.96 -2.49
N GLY A 16 -16.76 -1.99 -1.91
CA GLY A 16 -15.87 -3.14 -1.90
C GLY A 16 -15.01 -3.30 -3.15
N SER A 17 -15.12 -2.40 -4.14
CA SER A 17 -14.23 -2.39 -5.30
C SER A 17 -12.79 -2.04 -4.91
N LEU A 18 -11.83 -2.57 -5.66
CA LEU A 18 -10.41 -2.28 -5.49
C LEU A 18 -9.94 -1.38 -6.63
N ARG A 19 -9.30 -0.27 -6.29
CA ARG A 19 -8.74 0.67 -7.25
C ARG A 19 -7.26 0.86 -6.98
N ALA A 20 -6.41 0.64 -7.99
CA ALA A 20 -4.99 0.97 -7.87
C ALA A 20 -4.84 2.49 -7.75
N ILE A 21 -4.14 2.93 -6.70
CA ILE A 21 -3.91 4.36 -6.41
C ILE A 21 -2.44 4.75 -6.50
N ASP A 22 -1.54 3.77 -6.43
CA ASP A 22 -0.11 3.99 -6.52
C ASP A 22 0.61 2.70 -6.93
N GLU A 23 1.65 2.83 -7.75
CA GLU A 23 2.53 1.73 -8.12
C GLU A 23 3.96 2.26 -8.21
N ARG A 24 4.85 1.76 -7.35
CA ARG A 24 6.25 2.19 -7.33
C ARG A 24 7.15 1.18 -6.64
N THR A 25 8.45 1.37 -6.81
CA THR A 25 9.47 0.58 -6.13
C THR A 25 9.74 1.12 -4.73
N TRP A 26 9.70 0.26 -3.71
CA TRP A 26 10.02 0.60 -2.32
C TRP A 26 11.35 -0.03 -1.92
N THR A 27 12.07 0.62 -1.00
CA THR A 27 13.23 -0.01 -0.35
C THR A 27 12.75 -1.04 0.67
N THR A 28 13.60 -2.00 1.03
CA THR A 28 13.31 -2.92 2.15
C THR A 28 12.95 -2.18 3.44
N ALA A 29 13.61 -1.06 3.74
CA ALA A 29 13.31 -0.26 4.92
C ALA A 29 11.88 0.30 4.92
N MET A 30 11.37 0.74 3.76
CA MET A 30 9.98 1.21 3.64
C MET A 30 8.98 0.07 3.86
N VAL A 31 9.26 -1.12 3.32
CA VAL A 31 8.39 -2.30 3.51
C VAL A 31 8.39 -2.75 4.97
N VAL A 32 9.56 -2.85 5.61
CA VAL A 32 9.66 -3.20 7.04
C VAL A 32 8.94 -2.18 7.92
N SER A 33 8.96 -0.90 7.55
CA SER A 33 8.24 0.14 8.31
C SER A 33 6.73 -0.10 8.34
N LEU A 34 6.15 -0.81 7.36
CA LEU A 34 4.73 -1.18 7.36
C LEU A 34 4.33 -2.06 8.55
N GLU A 35 5.27 -2.80 9.16
CA GLU A 35 4.98 -3.60 10.36
C GLU A 35 4.67 -2.73 11.59
N HIS A 36 5.01 -1.45 11.54
CA HIS A 36 4.88 -0.51 12.66
C HIS A 36 3.95 0.67 12.37
N VAL A 37 3.47 0.84 11.13
CA VAL A 37 2.60 1.95 10.75
C VAL A 37 1.21 1.48 10.36
N ASN A 38 0.19 2.21 10.83
CA ASN A 38 -1.22 1.97 10.48
C ASN A 38 -1.70 2.85 9.33
N TYR A 39 -0.88 3.84 8.93
CA TYR A 39 -1.26 4.85 7.96
C TYR A 39 -0.11 5.11 6.99
N ILE A 40 -0.47 5.36 5.74
CA ILE A 40 0.44 5.84 4.69
C ILE A 40 -0.17 7.07 4.04
N THR A 41 0.68 7.92 3.47
CA THR A 41 0.25 9.12 2.75
C THR A 41 0.68 9.03 1.28
N ILE A 42 -0.25 9.25 0.37
CA ILE A 42 -0.02 9.26 -1.08
C ILE A 42 -0.74 10.48 -1.64
N GLY A 43 -0.02 11.35 -2.35
CA GLY A 43 -0.62 12.52 -3.00
C GLY A 43 -1.34 13.47 -2.04
N ASN A 44 -0.81 13.65 -0.82
CA ASN A 44 -1.42 14.46 0.25
C ASN A 44 -2.76 13.93 0.80
N GLN A 45 -3.11 12.68 0.49
CA GLN A 45 -4.23 11.95 1.07
C GLN A 45 -3.69 10.88 2.04
N GLU A 46 -4.27 10.81 3.23
CA GLU A 46 -3.96 9.78 4.22
C GLU A 46 -4.83 8.54 3.99
N TYR A 47 -4.22 7.37 4.16
CA TYR A 47 -4.84 6.08 4.00
C TYR A 47 -4.51 5.20 5.17
N LYS A 48 -5.50 4.49 5.71
CA LYS A 48 -5.30 3.45 6.71
C LYS A 48 -4.97 2.13 6.04
N THR A 49 -3.92 1.46 6.47
CA THR A 49 -3.54 0.13 5.98
C THR A 49 -4.50 -0.93 6.52
N LEU A 50 -4.88 -1.88 5.66
CA LEU A 50 -5.74 -3.00 6.01
C LEU A 50 -5.00 -4.33 5.97
N GLU A 51 -4.36 -4.64 4.85
CA GLU A 51 -3.70 -5.93 4.59
C GLU A 51 -2.55 -5.74 3.60
N GLY A 52 -1.51 -6.56 3.71
CA GLY A 52 -0.48 -6.73 2.69
C GLY A 52 -0.54 -8.13 2.11
N ARG A 53 -0.46 -8.25 0.77
CA ARG A 53 -0.41 -9.54 0.07
C ARG A 53 0.81 -9.59 -0.83
N LEU A 54 1.58 -10.68 -0.75
CA LEU A 54 2.60 -10.96 -1.74
C LEU A 54 1.97 -11.74 -2.88
N ASN A 55 1.81 -11.10 -4.04
CA ASN A 55 1.32 -11.74 -5.24
C ASN A 55 2.49 -12.47 -5.92
N LEU A 56 2.48 -13.81 -5.86
CA LEU A 56 3.57 -14.63 -6.39
C LEU A 56 3.57 -14.73 -7.92
N ASP A 57 2.42 -14.52 -8.57
CA ASP A 57 2.31 -14.56 -10.03
C ASP A 57 2.94 -13.30 -10.65
N THR A 58 2.75 -12.14 -10.01
CA THR A 58 3.28 -10.85 -10.48
C THR A 58 4.59 -10.46 -9.80
N GLY A 59 4.94 -11.09 -8.68
CA GLY A 59 6.09 -10.73 -7.84
C GLY A 59 5.90 -9.40 -7.09
N MET A 60 4.68 -8.88 -7.01
CA MET A 60 4.39 -7.58 -6.39
C MET A 60 3.91 -7.73 -4.96
N LEU A 61 4.34 -6.80 -4.11
CA LEU A 61 3.70 -6.58 -2.81
C LEU A 61 2.48 -5.67 -3.02
N GLU A 62 1.29 -6.19 -2.75
CA GLU A 62 0.04 -5.46 -2.82
C GLU A 62 -0.34 -4.96 -1.44
N ILE A 63 -0.57 -3.66 -1.29
CA ILE A 63 -1.03 -3.06 -0.04
C ILE A 63 -2.47 -2.61 -0.21
N LEU A 64 -3.36 -3.13 0.62
CA LEU A 64 -4.76 -2.74 0.66
C LEU A 64 -4.96 -1.64 1.70
N VAL A 65 -5.63 -0.56 1.30
CA VAL A 65 -5.89 0.59 2.16
C VAL A 65 -7.32 1.11 2.04
N VAL A 66 -7.73 1.95 2.98
CA VAL A 66 -8.95 2.76 2.90
C VAL A 66 -8.62 4.24 3.12
N ALA A 67 -9.23 5.13 2.35
CA ALA A 67 -9.01 6.57 2.52
C ALA A 67 -9.54 7.06 3.88
N MET A 68 -8.71 7.82 4.57
CA MET A 68 -9.15 8.58 5.74
C MET A 68 -9.84 9.86 5.25
N ARG A 69 -11.13 10.00 5.58
CA ARG A 69 -11.84 11.26 5.37
C ARG A 69 -11.81 12.01 6.69
N ASN A 70 -11.29 13.24 6.68
CA ASN A 70 -11.44 14.12 7.83
C ASN A 70 -12.94 14.35 8.04
N GLU A 71 -13.44 13.96 9.20
CA GLU A 71 -14.77 14.36 9.68
C GLU A 71 -14.82 15.86 9.98
#